data_AF-A0A6J0L878-F1
#
_entry.id   AF-A0A6J0L878-F1
#
_cell.length_a   1.000
_cell.length_b   1.000
_cell.length_c   1.000
_cell.angle_alpha   90.00
_cell.angle_beta   90.00
_cell.angle_gamma   90.00
#
_symmetry.space_group_name_H-M   'P 1'
#
loop_
_entity.id
_entity.type
_entity.pdbx_description
1 polymer ?
#
loop_
_entity_poly.entity_id
_entity_poly.type
_entity_poly.pdbx_seq_one_letter_code
_entity_poly.pdbx_strand_id
1 'polypeptide(L)'
;MEANNKLILLLLISVLPHIIFSSATSASAKEYDTKAYVDSWCRTTLYPKLCVRSLSRYVRSRAMQNPRDLARFALKASLYRAKYTKAFLLKEVTKLETVRPQYYPLIHDCLTQIRDSVNQLSLAIGELDRVNRRGGKSQVDLDWHINNLQTWTSTALTDAETCVSQFPGRRMSKLKATIKGKVKNVEETTSNALAFIEHYAAARYRARRP
;
A
#
# COMPACT_ATOMS: atom_id res chain seq x y z
N MET A 1 44.55 -47.19 -62.95
CA MET A 1 44.16 -47.04 -61.54
C MET A 1 43.72 -45.59 -61.33
N GLU A 2 42.56 -45.23 -61.87
CA GLU A 2 42.09 -43.84 -61.93
C GLU A 2 40.56 -43.89 -62.16
N ALA A 3 39.78 -44.06 -61.09
CA ALA A 3 38.32 -43.99 -61.22
C ALA A 3 37.55 -43.73 -59.91
N ASN A 4 38.14 -43.87 -58.73
CA ASN A 4 37.37 -43.86 -57.47
C ASN A 4 37.44 -42.57 -56.64
N ASN A 5 38.20 -41.55 -57.04
CA ASN A 5 38.39 -40.36 -56.21
C ASN A 5 37.52 -39.14 -56.58
N LYS A 6 36.74 -39.22 -57.67
CA LYS A 6 35.85 -38.11 -58.10
C LYS A 6 34.41 -38.25 -57.59
N LEU A 7 33.97 -39.44 -57.18
CA LEU A 7 32.62 -39.66 -56.64
C LEU A 7 32.49 -39.25 -55.16
N ILE A 8 33.59 -39.28 -54.39
CA ILE A 8 33.60 -38.93 -52.97
C ILE A 8 33.48 -37.41 -52.76
N LEU A 9 34.03 -36.60 -53.69
CA LEU A 9 34.00 -35.14 -53.58
C LEU A 9 32.62 -34.54 -53.89
N LEU A 10 31.79 -35.23 -54.70
CA LEU A 10 30.45 -34.77 -55.06
C LEU A 10 29.36 -35.10 -54.02
N LEU A 11 29.63 -36.03 -53.09
CA LEU A 11 28.69 -36.38 -52.02
C LEU A 11 28.78 -35.46 -50.78
N LEU A 12 29.82 -34.63 -50.67
CA LEU A 12 30.00 -33.74 -49.52
C LEU A 12 29.24 -32.40 -49.61
N ILE A 13 28.60 -32.10 -50.75
CA ILE A 13 27.85 -30.84 -50.94
C ILE A 13 26.36 -30.98 -50.54
N SER A 14 25.89 -32.19 -50.23
CA SER A 14 24.47 -32.47 -49.95
C SER A 14 24.01 -32.27 -48.49
N VAL A 15 24.88 -31.77 -47.61
CA VAL A 15 24.51 -31.51 -46.21
C VAL A 15 24.76 -30.04 -45.88
N LEU A 16 24.00 -29.15 -46.51
CA LEU A 16 23.70 -27.88 -45.89
C LEU A 16 22.81 -28.18 -44.67
N PRO A 17 23.20 -27.81 -43.45
CA PRO A 17 22.21 -27.74 -42.39
C PRO A 17 21.26 -26.61 -42.77
N HIS A 18 19.97 -26.92 -42.94
CA HIS A 18 18.94 -25.90 -42.86
C HIS A 18 19.09 -25.25 -41.49
N ILE A 19 19.75 -24.08 -41.45
CA ILE A 19 19.66 -23.16 -40.32
C ILE A 19 18.20 -22.74 -40.32
N ILE A 20 17.37 -23.48 -39.59
CA ILE A 20 16.08 -23.00 -39.15
C ILE A 20 16.45 -21.83 -38.25
N PHE A 21 16.38 -20.62 -38.81
CA PHE A 21 16.18 -19.42 -38.01
C PHE A 21 14.86 -19.66 -37.29
N SER A 22 14.93 -20.29 -36.12
CA SER A 22 13.88 -20.16 -35.12
C SER A 22 13.85 -18.68 -34.83
N SER A 23 12.93 -17.97 -35.49
CA SER A 23 12.45 -16.68 -35.02
C SER A 23 12.00 -16.94 -33.60
N ALA A 24 12.87 -16.66 -32.64
CA ALA A 24 12.47 -16.49 -31.27
C ALA A 24 11.50 -15.32 -31.35
N THR A 25 10.19 -15.63 -31.42
CA THR A 25 9.17 -14.71 -30.97
C THR A 25 9.54 -14.43 -29.54
N SER A 26 10.31 -13.36 -29.34
CA SER A 26 10.45 -12.69 -28.08
C SER A 26 9.02 -12.42 -27.66
N ALA A 27 8.50 -13.29 -26.79
CA ALA A 27 7.24 -13.05 -26.12
C ALA A 27 7.42 -11.66 -25.52
N SER A 28 6.72 -10.67 -26.10
CA SER A 28 6.67 -9.33 -25.53
C SER A 28 6.23 -9.55 -24.10
N ALA A 29 7.16 -9.37 -23.16
CA ALA A 29 6.86 -9.50 -21.75
C ALA A 29 5.78 -8.45 -21.50
N LYS A 30 4.54 -8.91 -21.37
CA LYS A 30 3.34 -8.07 -21.26
C LYS A 30 3.67 -7.01 -20.21
N GLU A 31 3.79 -5.76 -20.65
CA GLU A 31 4.27 -4.70 -19.78
C GLU A 31 3.37 -4.63 -18.54
N TYR A 32 3.96 -4.82 -17.37
CA TYR A 32 3.20 -4.82 -16.13
C TYR A 32 2.65 -3.41 -15.88
N ASP A 33 1.36 -3.23 -16.18
CA ASP A 33 0.67 -1.97 -15.92
C ASP A 33 0.35 -1.85 -14.42
N THR A 34 1.31 -1.28 -13.68
CA THR A 34 1.16 -1.00 -12.25
C THR A 34 -0.02 -0.06 -11.98
N LYS A 35 -0.36 0.82 -12.94
CA LYS A 35 -1.48 1.76 -12.79
C LYS A 35 -2.80 1.02 -12.87
N ALA A 36 -2.99 0.18 -13.89
CA ALA A 36 -4.19 -0.66 -14.00
C ALA A 36 -4.35 -1.60 -12.80
N TYR A 37 -3.23 -2.13 -12.28
CA TYR A 37 -3.24 -2.92 -11.05
C TYR A 37 -3.72 -2.10 -9.84
N VAL A 38 -3.15 -0.93 -9.57
CA VAL A 38 -3.60 -0.08 -8.45
C VAL A 38 -5.06 0.35 -8.64
N ASP A 39 -5.45 0.72 -9.86
CA ASP A 39 -6.83 1.14 -10.16
C ASP A 39 -7.83 0.00 -9.89
N SER A 40 -7.51 -1.25 -10.24
CA SER A 40 -8.40 -2.39 -9.99
C SER A 40 -8.55 -2.69 -8.49
N TRP A 41 -7.45 -2.66 -7.74
CA TRP A 41 -7.48 -2.87 -6.29
C TRP A 41 -8.19 -1.74 -5.54
N CYS A 42 -7.96 -0.48 -5.93
CA CYS A 42 -8.64 0.65 -5.31
C CYS A 42 -10.16 0.65 -5.52
N ARG A 43 -10.71 -0.02 -6.54
CA ARG A 43 -12.16 -0.19 -6.71
C ARG A 43 -12.79 -1.04 -5.61
N THR A 44 -12.01 -1.85 -4.91
CA THR A 44 -12.49 -2.70 -3.81
C THR A 44 -12.48 -2.00 -2.45
N THR A 45 -12.08 -0.72 -2.40
CA THR A 45 -12.01 0.05 -1.15
C THR A 45 -13.19 1.02 -1.01
N LEU A 46 -13.45 1.48 0.21
CA LEU A 46 -14.51 2.44 0.49
C LEU A 46 -14.26 3.82 -0.14
N TYR A 47 -12.99 4.19 -0.34
CA TYR A 47 -12.59 5.49 -0.90
C TYR A 47 -11.70 5.35 -2.16
N PRO A 48 -12.23 4.88 -3.31
CA PRO A 48 -11.44 4.52 -4.49
C PRO A 48 -10.64 5.67 -5.10
N LYS A 49 -11.28 6.85 -5.25
CA LYS A 49 -10.62 8.03 -5.83
C LYS A 49 -9.45 8.50 -4.98
N LEU A 50 -9.62 8.47 -3.65
CA LEU A 50 -8.56 8.82 -2.72
C LEU A 50 -7.44 7.78 -2.74
N CYS A 51 -7.79 6.49 -2.81
CA CYS A 51 -6.86 5.38 -2.91
C CYS A 51 -5.92 5.53 -4.10
N VAL A 52 -6.46 5.73 -5.31
CA VAL A 52 -5.64 5.92 -6.53
C VAL A 52 -4.73 7.14 -6.36
N ARG A 53 -5.27 8.25 -5.87
CA ARG A 53 -4.49 9.47 -5.65
C ARG A 53 -3.36 9.27 -4.64
N SER A 54 -3.61 8.59 -3.52
CA SER A 54 -2.63 8.39 -2.46
C SER A 54 -1.51 7.43 -2.88
N LEU A 55 -1.82 6.49 -3.78
CA LEU A 55 -0.87 5.48 -4.28
C LEU A 55 -0.13 5.89 -5.56
N SER A 56 -0.60 6.90 -6.28
CA SER A 56 -0.02 7.38 -7.55
C SER A 56 1.50 7.58 -7.54
N ARG A 57 2.07 8.01 -6.41
CA ARG A 57 3.53 8.22 -6.25
C ARG A 57 4.35 6.93 -6.23
N TYR A 58 3.71 5.78 -6.05
CA TYR A 58 4.35 4.45 -5.98
C TYR A 58 4.12 3.62 -7.24
N VAL A 59 3.23 4.07 -8.13
CA VAL A 59 2.90 3.38 -9.40
C VAL A 59 4.08 3.38 -10.37
N ARG A 60 4.97 4.38 -10.31
CA ARG A 60 6.10 4.52 -11.26
C ARG A 60 7.26 3.58 -10.99
N SER A 61 7.33 2.93 -9.82
CA SER A 61 8.53 2.21 -9.39
C SER A 61 8.47 0.70 -9.60
N ARG A 62 7.44 0.16 -10.29
CA ARG A 62 7.12 -1.29 -10.33
C ARG A 62 7.12 -1.95 -8.94
N ALA A 63 6.99 -1.17 -7.87
CA ALA A 63 7.17 -1.65 -6.51
C ALA A 63 5.90 -2.29 -5.93
N MET A 64 4.77 -2.12 -6.62
CA MET A 64 3.49 -2.68 -6.24
C MET A 64 3.22 -3.87 -7.14
N GLN A 65 3.60 -5.07 -6.71
CA GLN A 65 3.42 -6.28 -7.53
C GLN A 65 2.49 -7.31 -6.88
N ASN A 66 2.28 -7.19 -5.57
CA ASN A 66 1.51 -8.15 -4.79
C ASN A 66 0.67 -7.45 -3.70
N PRO A 67 -0.28 -8.17 -3.07
CA PRO A 67 -1.12 -7.62 -2.01
C PRO A 67 -0.35 -7.05 -0.82
N ARG A 68 0.83 -7.58 -0.50
CA ARG A 68 1.67 -7.06 0.58
C ARG A 68 2.19 -5.66 0.27
N ASP A 69 2.64 -5.43 -0.94
CA ASP A 69 3.13 -4.12 -1.36
C ASP A 69 2.00 -3.08 -1.33
N LEU A 70 0.80 -3.45 -1.79
CA LEU A 70 -0.39 -2.61 -1.67
C LEU A 70 -0.67 -2.21 -0.22
N ALA A 71 -0.74 -3.19 0.69
CA ALA A 71 -0.93 -2.94 2.12
C ALA A 71 0.16 -2.02 2.68
N ARG A 72 1.42 -2.27 2.32
CA ARG A 72 2.56 -1.47 2.78
C ARG A 72 2.48 -0.02 2.32
N PHE A 73 2.22 0.23 1.04
CA PHE A 73 2.18 1.59 0.51
C PHE A 73 0.94 2.34 0.97
N ALA A 74 -0.19 1.66 1.17
CA ALA A 74 -1.37 2.28 1.76
C ALA A 74 -1.15 2.65 3.24
N LEU A 75 -0.51 1.79 4.03
CA LEU A 75 -0.06 2.13 5.38
C LEU A 75 0.89 3.34 5.39
N LYS A 76 1.86 3.39 4.47
CA LYS A 76 2.76 4.55 4.31
C LYS A 76 2.01 5.82 3.94
N ALA A 77 1.02 5.72 3.05
CA ALA A 77 0.18 6.85 2.65
C ALA A 77 -0.64 7.37 3.83
N SER A 78 -1.26 6.46 4.61
CA SER A 78 -1.99 6.83 5.84
C SER A 78 -1.05 7.45 6.89
N LEU A 79 0.11 6.85 7.17
CA LEU A 79 1.09 7.39 8.10
C LEU A 79 1.57 8.79 7.70
N TYR A 80 1.78 9.02 6.40
CA TYR A 80 2.12 10.34 5.89
C TYR A 80 1.04 11.37 6.20
N ARG A 81 -0.24 11.03 5.98
CA ARG A 81 -1.37 11.92 6.31
C ARG A 81 -1.45 12.15 7.82
N ALA A 82 -1.34 11.11 8.64
CA ALA A 82 -1.37 11.22 10.09
C ALA A 82 -0.25 12.14 10.62
N LYS A 83 1.00 11.96 10.14
CA LYS A 83 2.13 12.83 10.51
C LYS A 83 1.92 14.29 10.10
N TYR A 84 1.44 14.52 8.89
CA TYR A 84 1.17 15.87 8.40
C TYR A 84 0.04 16.56 9.19
N THR A 85 -1.03 15.82 9.51
CA THR A 85 -2.13 16.31 10.35
C THR A 85 -1.68 16.56 11.79
N LYS A 86 -0.88 15.67 12.38
CA LYS A 86 -0.27 15.87 13.71
C LYS A 86 0.55 17.17 13.77
N ALA A 87 1.42 17.40 12.79
CA ALA A 87 2.25 18.60 12.75
C ALA A 87 1.41 19.88 12.63
N PHE A 88 0.33 19.83 11.85
CA PHE A 88 -0.62 20.93 11.76
C PHE A 88 -1.33 21.18 13.10
N LEU A 89 -1.87 20.14 13.73
CA LEU A 89 -2.58 20.25 15.01
C LEU A 89 -1.67 20.77 16.13
N LEU A 90 -0.42 20.31 16.20
CA LEU A 90 0.56 20.79 17.17
C LEU A 90 0.74 22.31 17.06
N LYS A 91 0.89 22.83 15.84
CA LYS A 91 1.01 24.27 15.58
C LYS A 91 -0.23 25.04 16.01
N GLU A 92 -1.42 24.47 15.83
CA GLU A 92 -2.67 25.13 16.23
C GLU A 92 -2.83 25.12 17.75
N VAL A 93 -2.56 23.99 18.43
CA VAL A 93 -2.63 23.88 19.91
C VAL A 93 -1.75 24.93 20.59
N THR A 94 -0.49 25.07 20.17
CA THR A 94 0.45 26.07 20.74
C THR A 94 -0.04 27.51 20.60
N LYS A 95 -0.81 27.83 19.56
CA LYS A 95 -1.39 29.17 19.38
C LYS A 95 -2.66 29.38 20.19
N LEU A 96 -3.47 28.33 20.33
CA LEU A 96 -4.80 28.43 20.91
C LEU A 96 -4.77 28.58 22.43
N GLU A 97 -3.73 28.05 23.08
CA GLU A 97 -3.54 28.14 24.53
C GLU A 97 -3.65 29.60 25.03
N THR A 98 -3.17 30.56 24.24
CA THR A 98 -3.22 31.99 24.59
C THR A 98 -4.29 32.78 23.81
N VAL A 99 -4.55 32.43 22.54
CA VAL A 99 -5.40 33.26 21.66
C VAL A 99 -6.88 32.87 21.73
N ARG A 100 -7.20 31.58 21.90
CA ARG A 100 -8.58 31.06 21.92
C ARG A 100 -8.69 29.83 22.84
N PRO A 101 -8.57 30.00 24.16
CA PRO A 101 -8.52 28.90 25.11
C PRO A 101 -9.77 28.00 25.07
N GLN A 102 -10.93 28.53 24.65
CA GLN A 102 -12.15 27.75 24.51
C GLN A 102 -12.10 26.64 23.45
N TYR A 103 -11.16 26.72 22.49
CA TYR A 103 -10.96 25.67 21.48
C TYR A 103 -9.79 24.74 21.81
N TYR A 104 -9.01 25.05 22.85
CA TYR A 104 -7.82 24.31 23.20
C TYR A 104 -8.13 22.84 23.57
N PRO A 105 -9.07 22.52 24.49
CA PRO A 105 -9.30 21.13 24.88
C PRO A 105 -9.69 20.24 23.69
N LEU A 106 -10.63 20.71 22.88
CA LEU A 106 -11.11 20.01 21.68
C LEU A 106 -9.97 19.68 20.69
N ILE A 107 -9.09 20.66 20.43
CA ILE A 107 -8.03 20.49 19.43
C ILE A 107 -6.86 19.69 20.02
N HIS A 108 -6.60 19.83 21.32
CA HIS A 108 -5.64 19.01 22.06
C HIS A 108 -6.05 17.53 22.10
N ASP A 109 -7.32 17.23 22.33
CA ASP A 109 -7.83 15.85 22.33
C ASP A 109 -7.70 15.24 20.93
N CYS A 110 -8.09 15.98 19.88
CA CYS A 110 -7.84 15.53 18.52
C CYS A 110 -6.34 15.32 18.21
N LEU A 111 -5.45 16.18 18.70
CA LEU A 111 -4.00 16.01 18.55
C LEU A 111 -3.53 14.71 19.20
N THR A 112 -4.05 14.38 20.37
CA THR A 112 -3.75 13.13 21.09
C THR A 112 -4.16 11.93 20.26
N GLN A 113 -5.39 11.90 19.76
CA GLN A 113 -5.90 10.81 18.90
C GLN A 113 -5.04 10.63 17.64
N ILE A 114 -4.71 11.72 16.93
CA ILE A 114 -3.87 11.64 15.72
C ILE A 114 -2.42 11.24 16.03
N ARG A 115 -1.88 11.63 17.19
CA ARG A 115 -0.57 11.16 17.65
C ARG A 115 -0.58 9.65 17.85
N ASP A 116 -1.65 9.12 18.43
CA ASP A 116 -1.79 7.69 18.67
C ASP A 116 -1.96 6.95 17.34
N SER A 117 -2.74 7.47 16.39
CA SER A 117 -2.80 6.94 15.01
C SER A 117 -1.42 6.85 14.35
N VAL A 118 -0.55 7.85 14.53
CA VAL A 118 0.83 7.82 14.00
C VAL A 118 1.62 6.64 14.59
N ASN A 119 1.47 6.38 15.89
CA ASN A 119 2.14 5.27 16.56
C ASN A 119 1.61 3.94 16.06
N GLN A 120 0.30 3.75 16.04
CA GLN A 120 -0.37 2.53 15.57
C GLN A 120 0.00 2.19 14.12
N LEU A 121 -0.05 3.17 13.21
CA LEU A 121 0.35 2.98 11.81
C LEU A 121 1.84 2.62 11.66
N SER A 122 2.70 3.19 12.52
CA SER A 122 4.12 2.84 12.53
C SER A 122 4.36 1.41 13.01
N LEU A 123 3.62 0.97 14.03
CA LEU A 123 3.63 -0.41 14.50
C LEU A 123 3.16 -1.37 13.40
N ALA A 124 2.06 -1.06 12.70
CA ALA A 124 1.53 -1.86 11.60
C ALA A 124 2.55 -2.04 10.46
N ILE A 125 3.25 -0.96 10.06
CA ILE A 125 4.32 -1.05 9.06
C ILE A 125 5.44 -1.97 9.55
N GLY A 126 5.84 -1.83 10.82
CA GLY A 126 6.86 -2.67 11.44
C GLY A 126 6.46 -4.15 11.47
N GLU A 127 5.20 -4.45 11.76
CA GLU A 127 4.69 -5.82 11.74
C GLU A 127 4.73 -6.43 10.36
N LEU A 128 4.25 -5.69 9.36
CA LEU A 128 4.21 -6.16 7.98
C LEU A 128 5.61 -6.53 7.48
N ASP A 129 6.63 -5.84 7.97
CA ASP A 129 8.04 -6.13 7.71
C ASP A 129 8.57 -7.35 8.48
N ARG A 130 8.10 -7.58 9.71
CA ARG A 130 8.46 -8.76 10.51
C ARG A 130 7.92 -10.05 9.91
N VAL A 131 6.66 -10.06 9.45
CA VAL A 131 6.03 -11.25 8.83
C VAL A 131 6.84 -11.80 7.67
N ASN A 132 7.53 -10.93 6.92
CA ASN A 132 8.30 -11.36 5.76
C ASN A 132 9.72 -11.84 6.10
N ARG A 133 10.35 -11.22 7.10
CA ARG A 133 11.76 -11.48 7.41
C ARG A 133 11.97 -12.67 8.33
N ARG A 134 11.08 -12.85 9.30
CA ARG A 134 11.29 -13.77 10.42
C ARG A 134 10.02 -14.51 10.86
N GLY A 135 8.84 -13.97 10.58
CA GLY A 135 7.55 -14.54 10.96
C GLY A 135 6.81 -15.24 9.82
N GLY A 136 5.56 -15.60 10.06
CA GLY A 136 4.70 -16.32 9.14
C GLY A 136 5.23 -17.70 8.76
N LYS A 137 5.86 -18.41 9.71
CA LYS A 137 6.40 -19.77 9.49
C LYS A 137 5.38 -20.86 9.77
N SER A 138 4.60 -20.72 10.84
CA SER A 138 3.45 -21.58 11.16
C SER A 138 2.14 -20.84 10.94
N GLN A 139 0.99 -21.53 11.00
CA GLN A 139 -0.34 -20.89 10.93
C GLN A 139 -0.56 -19.93 12.08
N VAL A 140 -0.32 -20.38 13.31
CA VAL A 140 -0.43 -19.59 14.53
C VAL A 140 0.41 -18.30 14.46
N ASP A 141 1.64 -18.39 13.98
CA ASP A 141 2.55 -17.23 13.85
C ASP A 141 2.08 -16.25 12.77
N LEU A 142 1.52 -16.74 11.66
CA LEU A 142 0.91 -15.89 10.63
C LEU A 142 -0.33 -15.17 11.15
N ASP A 143 -1.21 -15.88 11.87
CA ASP A 143 -2.44 -15.33 12.44
C ASP A 143 -2.11 -14.22 13.46
N TRP A 144 -1.13 -14.46 14.33
CA TRP A 144 -0.66 -13.46 15.30
C TRP A 144 -0.27 -12.15 14.62
N HIS A 145 0.55 -12.23 13.56
CA HIS A 145 0.99 -11.06 12.84
C HIS A 145 -0.14 -10.35 12.08
N ILE A 146 -1.05 -11.09 11.44
CA ILE A 146 -2.19 -10.49 10.73
C ILE A 146 -3.13 -9.81 11.73
N ASN A 147 -3.41 -10.42 12.87
CA ASN A 147 -4.24 -9.83 13.92
C ASN A 147 -3.64 -8.52 14.44
N ASN A 148 -2.32 -8.44 14.62
CA ASN A 148 -1.64 -7.19 15.00
C ASN A 148 -1.79 -6.11 13.92
N LEU A 149 -1.64 -6.47 12.64
CA LEU A 149 -1.85 -5.54 11.53
C LEU A 149 -3.27 -4.96 11.52
N GLN A 150 -4.27 -5.84 11.65
CA GLN A 150 -5.68 -5.46 11.69
C GLN A 150 -5.98 -4.60 12.92
N THR A 151 -5.50 -5.01 14.09
CA THR A 151 -5.73 -4.29 15.36
C THR A 151 -5.17 -2.89 15.29
N TRP A 152 -3.88 -2.72 15.03
CA TRP A 152 -3.25 -1.40 15.02
C TRP A 152 -3.84 -0.50 13.94
N THR A 153 -4.13 -1.04 12.76
CA THR A 153 -4.74 -0.24 11.69
C THR A 153 -6.18 0.17 12.02
N SER A 154 -6.95 -0.71 12.66
CA SER A 154 -8.32 -0.42 13.10
C SER A 154 -8.33 0.60 14.23
N THR A 155 -7.43 0.51 15.21
CA THR A 155 -7.26 1.53 16.25
C THR A 155 -6.95 2.89 15.63
N ALA A 156 -5.99 2.96 14.70
CA ALA A 156 -5.68 4.21 14.01
C ALA A 156 -6.87 4.80 13.23
N LEU A 157 -7.76 3.96 12.71
CA LEU A 157 -8.99 4.39 12.05
C LEU A 157 -9.96 4.97 13.08
N THR A 158 -10.24 4.25 14.17
CA THR A 158 -11.12 4.68 15.26
C THR A 158 -10.67 6.00 15.89
N ASP A 159 -9.36 6.17 16.12
CA ASP A 159 -8.81 7.42 16.64
C ASP A 159 -9.11 8.62 15.71
N ALA A 160 -8.93 8.41 14.39
CA ALA A 160 -9.22 9.43 13.38
C ALA A 160 -10.73 9.73 13.29
N GLU A 161 -11.59 8.72 13.30
CA GLU A 161 -13.06 8.87 13.34
C GLU A 161 -13.50 9.64 14.59
N THR A 162 -12.91 9.32 15.74
CA THR A 162 -13.17 9.98 17.01
C THR A 162 -12.77 11.45 16.96
N CYS A 163 -11.62 11.81 16.36
CA CYS A 163 -11.33 13.23 16.16
C CYS A 163 -12.31 13.87 15.17
N VAL A 164 -12.71 13.22 14.07
CA VAL A 164 -13.67 13.82 13.12
C VAL A 164 -15.02 14.10 13.81
N SER A 165 -15.48 13.20 14.67
CA SER A 165 -16.77 13.31 15.37
C SER A 165 -16.82 14.48 16.35
N GLN A 166 -15.67 14.92 16.88
CA GLN A 166 -15.54 16.12 17.72
C GLN A 166 -15.88 17.44 16.99
N PHE A 167 -16.01 17.42 15.66
CA PHE A 167 -16.39 18.59 14.86
C PHE A 167 -17.75 18.38 14.15
N PRO A 168 -18.87 18.31 14.91
CA PRO A 168 -20.19 18.05 14.35
C PRO A 168 -20.77 19.27 13.60
N GLY A 169 -21.79 19.03 12.78
CA GLY A 169 -22.53 20.08 12.08
C GLY A 169 -21.88 20.60 10.79
N ARG A 170 -22.63 21.45 10.09
CA ARG A 170 -22.22 22.08 8.82
C ARG A 170 -21.63 23.50 9.01
N ARG A 171 -22.05 24.21 10.07
CA ARG A 171 -21.55 25.54 10.40
C ARG A 171 -20.37 25.43 11.34
N MET A 172 -19.17 25.76 10.85
CA MET A 172 -17.95 25.74 11.66
C MET A 172 -16.98 26.82 11.19
N SER A 173 -16.08 27.23 12.07
CA SER A 173 -15.02 28.17 11.70
C SER A 173 -14.07 27.56 10.68
N LYS A 174 -13.36 28.40 9.91
CA LYS A 174 -12.35 27.96 8.93
C LYS A 174 -11.32 27.01 9.54
N LEU A 175 -10.92 27.25 10.78
CA LEU A 175 -9.99 26.39 11.52
C LEU A 175 -10.57 24.98 11.73
N LYS A 176 -11.79 24.88 12.29
CA LYS A 176 -12.47 23.61 12.54
C LYS A 176 -12.69 22.83 11.24
N ALA A 177 -13.11 23.50 10.17
CA ALA A 177 -13.26 22.88 8.84
C ALA A 177 -11.94 22.33 8.30
N THR A 178 -10.86 23.08 8.47
CA THR A 178 -9.52 22.67 8.03
C THR A 178 -9.02 21.46 8.82
N ILE A 179 -9.22 21.45 10.14
CA ILE A 179 -8.88 20.30 11.00
C ILE A 179 -9.68 19.07 10.55
N LYS A 180 -11.01 19.19 10.50
CA LYS A 180 -11.91 18.09 10.11
C LYS A 180 -11.51 17.49 8.76
N GLY A 181 -11.23 18.32 7.75
CA GLY A 181 -10.81 17.84 6.43
C GLY A 181 -9.46 17.11 6.45
N LYS A 182 -8.49 17.58 7.22
CA LYS A 182 -7.18 16.92 7.36
C LYS A 182 -7.29 15.58 8.08
N VAL A 183 -8.06 15.52 9.16
CA VAL A 183 -8.29 14.31 9.96
C VAL A 183 -9.13 13.29 9.17
N LYS A 184 -10.17 13.74 8.47
CA LYS A 184 -10.95 12.90 7.54
C LYS A 184 -10.05 12.26 6.49
N ASN A 185 -9.02 12.97 6.02
CA ASN A 185 -8.07 12.36 5.09
C ASN A 185 -7.24 11.24 5.72
N VAL A 186 -6.89 11.35 7.02
CA VAL A 186 -6.26 10.25 7.77
C VAL A 186 -7.21 9.06 7.82
N GLU A 187 -8.43 9.27 8.32
CA GLU A 187 -9.49 8.27 8.40
C GLU A 187 -9.67 7.50 7.08
N GLU A 188 -9.94 8.21 5.99
CA GLU A 188 -10.22 7.61 4.68
C GLU A 188 -9.00 6.86 4.11
N THR A 189 -7.78 7.37 4.32
CA THR A 189 -6.56 6.65 3.89
C THR A 189 -6.27 5.43 4.76
N THR A 190 -6.58 5.46 6.06
CA THR A 190 -6.45 4.30 6.95
C THR A 190 -7.48 3.22 6.61
N SER A 191 -8.72 3.60 6.32
CA SER A 191 -9.76 2.68 5.84
C SER A 191 -9.33 1.94 4.58
N ASN A 192 -8.75 2.65 3.60
CA ASN A 192 -8.17 2.01 2.41
C ASN A 192 -7.00 1.07 2.75
N ALA A 193 -6.15 1.43 3.72
CA ALA A 193 -5.04 0.58 4.15
C ALA A 193 -5.52 -0.72 4.82
N LEU A 194 -6.56 -0.64 5.65
CA LEU A 194 -7.18 -1.79 6.28
C LEU A 194 -7.74 -2.76 5.22
N ALA A 195 -8.42 -2.25 4.19
CA ALA A 195 -8.91 -3.07 3.08
C ALA A 195 -7.78 -3.86 2.40
N PHE A 196 -6.60 -3.26 2.18
CA PHE A 196 -5.46 -3.98 1.61
C PHE A 196 -4.79 -4.96 2.58
N ILE A 197 -4.86 -4.73 3.88
CA ILE A 197 -4.44 -5.71 4.89
C ILE A 197 -5.34 -6.95 4.84
N GLU A 198 -6.66 -6.78 4.69
CA GLU A 198 -7.59 -7.90 4.51
C GLU A 198 -7.27 -8.71 3.24
N HIS A 199 -6.99 -8.02 2.13
CA HIS A 199 -6.58 -8.68 0.89
C HIS A 199 -5.26 -9.43 1.02
N TYR A 200 -4.29 -8.84 1.74
CA TYR A 200 -3.03 -9.49 2.07
C TYR A 200 -3.25 -10.74 2.93
N ALA A 201 -4.06 -10.65 3.98
CA ALA A 201 -4.41 -11.77 4.85
C ALA A 201 -5.05 -12.91 4.06
N ALA A 202 -6.07 -12.60 3.25
CA ALA A 202 -6.74 -13.57 2.40
C ALA A 202 -5.78 -14.27 1.42
N ALA A 203 -4.85 -13.53 0.82
CA ALA A 203 -3.84 -14.11 -0.05
C ALA A 203 -2.90 -15.07 0.71
N ARG A 204 -2.48 -14.70 1.93
CA ARG A 204 -1.60 -15.54 2.75
C ARG A 204 -2.28 -16.82 3.22
N TYR A 205 -3.55 -16.76 3.59
CA TYR A 205 -4.33 -17.94 3.97
C TYR A 205 -4.58 -18.88 2.79
N ARG A 206 -4.91 -18.35 1.61
CA ARG A 206 -5.08 -19.17 0.39
C ARG A 206 -3.80 -19.92 0.03
N ALA A 207 -2.64 -19.28 0.13
CA ALA A 207 -1.34 -19.88 -0.17
C ALA A 207 -0.95 -21.03 0.78
N ARG A 208 -1.72 -21.26 1.86
CA ARG A 208 -1.49 -22.31 2.85
C ARG A 208 -2.61 -23.33 2.94
N ARG A 209 -3.66 -23.18 2.13
CA ARG A 209 -4.67 -24.23 2.02
C ARG A 209 -4.00 -25.47 1.40
N PRO A 210 -4.22 -26.66 1.99
CA PRO A 210 -3.70 -27.91 1.45
C PRO A 210 -4.25 -28.20 0.05
#